data_AF-A0A7K0GPY0-F1
#
_entry.id   AF-A0A7K0GPY0-F1
#
_cell.length_a   1.000
_cell.length_b   1.000
_cell.length_c   1.000
_cell.angle_alpha   90.00
_cell.angle_beta   90.00
_cell.angle_gamma   90.00
#
_symmetry.space_group_name_H-M   'P 1'
#
loop_
_entity.id
_entity.type
_entity.pdbx_description
1 polymer ?
#
loop_
_entity_poly.entity_id
_entity_poly.type
_entity_poly.pdbx_seq_one_letter_code
_entity_poly.pdbx_strand_id
1 'polypeptide(L)'
;LTLVISPLISLMKDQVDQLKANGVAAECINSSMPRDQLLSVFNRMNSGQLKMVYASPERVLMRDFIERLQGLSLSMIAVDEAHCISQWGHDFRPEYASLGQLKQYFPHVPYMALTATADDATRKDIISRLQLVEPHTYLGSFDRPNIRYNLVEKHKPVSQVVRYLETQKGNCGIIYCGSRKKVEMVTEKLCNNGLRAAGYHAGMDTDERAYVQEAFQRDDVQIVVATVAFGMGINKPNVRFVVHFDIPRNIESYYQETGRAGRDGLPAEAMMLFDPADMGWLRRMLDEKEEGPQKQVEMHKLNAMSAFAEAQTCRRQVLLNYFGEYREKQCGNCDICLDPPKHFDATQEAQKALSCVYRVNQSFGMGYVVEVMRGMQNIRVRDNGHDKLSTYGIGRDHSHDY
;
A
#
# COMPACT_ATOMS: atom_id res chain seq x y z
N LEU A 1 -14.15 -21.24 -23.33
CA LEU A 1 -14.48 -20.12 -22.42
C LEU A 1 -13.35 -19.95 -21.41
N THR A 2 -12.86 -18.74 -21.17
CA THR A 2 -11.89 -18.47 -20.09
C THR A 2 -12.60 -17.97 -18.85
N LEU A 3 -12.34 -18.60 -17.71
CA LEU A 3 -12.80 -18.13 -16.40
C LEU A 3 -11.69 -17.28 -15.75
N VAL A 4 -12.01 -16.07 -15.32
CA VAL A 4 -11.09 -15.18 -14.60
C VAL A 4 -11.61 -14.99 -13.17
N ILE A 5 -10.81 -15.33 -12.18
CA ILE A 5 -11.14 -15.22 -10.76
C ILE A 5 -10.45 -13.97 -10.22
N SER A 6 -11.21 -13.04 -9.66
CA SER A 6 -10.70 -11.74 -9.18
C SER A 6 -11.37 -11.35 -7.85
N PRO A 7 -10.68 -10.65 -6.92
CA PRO A 7 -11.20 -10.42 -5.57
C PRO A 7 -12.19 -9.24 -5.50
N LEU A 8 -12.34 -8.48 -6.58
CA LEU A 8 -12.98 -7.17 -6.55
C LEU A 8 -14.00 -7.00 -7.65
N ILE A 9 -15.25 -6.87 -7.23
CA ILE A 9 -16.39 -6.65 -8.10
C ILE A 9 -16.24 -5.36 -8.93
N SER A 10 -15.71 -4.28 -8.32
CA SER A 10 -15.48 -3.01 -9.03
C SER A 10 -14.46 -3.16 -10.15
N LEU A 11 -13.33 -3.81 -9.88
CA LEU A 11 -12.28 -4.07 -10.88
C LEU A 11 -12.79 -5.01 -11.99
N MET A 12 -13.56 -6.04 -11.64
CA MET A 12 -14.18 -6.94 -12.62
C MET A 12 -15.09 -6.18 -13.58
N LYS A 13 -15.90 -5.24 -13.08
CA LYS A 13 -16.78 -4.42 -13.91
C LYS A 13 -15.98 -3.56 -14.88
N ASP A 14 -14.98 -2.83 -14.39
CA ASP A 14 -14.14 -1.96 -15.22
C ASP A 14 -13.42 -2.76 -16.33
N GLN A 15 -12.89 -3.95 -16.01
CA GLN A 15 -12.24 -4.83 -16.98
C GLN A 15 -13.23 -5.36 -18.02
N VAL A 16 -14.43 -5.77 -17.61
CA VAL A 16 -15.48 -6.24 -18.53
C VAL A 16 -15.94 -5.11 -19.46
N ASP A 17 -16.14 -3.91 -18.94
CA ASP A 17 -16.55 -2.75 -19.75
C ASP A 17 -15.49 -2.39 -20.79
N GLN A 18 -14.20 -2.42 -20.41
CA GLN A 18 -13.07 -2.24 -21.35
C GLN A 18 -13.00 -3.35 -22.41
N LEU A 19 -13.20 -4.61 -22.02
CA LEU A 19 -13.22 -5.74 -22.96
C LEU A 19 -14.37 -5.63 -23.96
N LYS A 20 -15.57 -5.27 -23.48
CA LYS A 20 -16.75 -5.04 -24.34
C LYS A 20 -16.52 -3.88 -25.31
N ALA A 21 -15.93 -2.78 -24.86
CA ALA A 21 -15.58 -1.65 -25.71
C ALA A 21 -14.60 -2.05 -26.84
N ASN A 22 -13.74 -3.02 -26.57
CA ASN A 22 -12.80 -3.59 -27.55
C ASN A 22 -13.40 -4.76 -28.37
N GLY A 23 -14.70 -5.01 -28.29
CA GLY A 23 -15.39 -6.05 -29.05
C GLY A 23 -15.21 -7.48 -28.51
N VAL A 24 -14.65 -7.65 -27.30
CA VAL A 24 -14.51 -8.95 -26.66
C VAL A 24 -15.80 -9.31 -25.92
N ALA A 25 -16.32 -10.50 -26.20
CA ALA A 25 -17.50 -11.02 -25.50
C ALA A 25 -17.13 -11.47 -24.07
N ALA A 26 -17.20 -10.54 -23.13
CA ALA A 26 -16.91 -10.74 -21.72
C ALA A 26 -18.13 -10.39 -20.84
N GLU A 27 -18.28 -11.08 -19.71
CA GLU A 27 -19.24 -10.73 -18.65
C GLU A 27 -18.61 -10.94 -17.27
N CYS A 28 -19.19 -10.34 -16.23
CA CYS A 28 -18.87 -10.66 -14.85
C CYS A 28 -20.06 -11.33 -14.14
N ILE A 29 -19.76 -12.12 -13.11
CA ILE A 29 -20.74 -12.77 -12.24
C ILE A 29 -20.36 -12.46 -10.80
N ASN A 30 -21.26 -11.82 -10.08
CA ASN A 30 -21.09 -11.49 -8.67
C ASN A 30 -22.43 -11.61 -7.94
N SER A 31 -22.38 -11.57 -6.61
CA SER A 31 -23.54 -11.78 -5.73
C SER A 31 -24.56 -10.64 -5.74
N SER A 32 -24.22 -9.46 -6.25
CA SER A 32 -25.15 -8.32 -6.32
C SER A 32 -25.97 -8.25 -7.60
N MET A 33 -25.76 -9.17 -8.56
CA MET A 33 -26.50 -9.19 -9.81
C MET A 33 -27.96 -9.67 -9.63
N PRO A 34 -28.93 -8.98 -10.25
CA PRO A 34 -30.30 -9.48 -10.38
C PRO A 34 -30.37 -10.86 -11.03
N ARG A 35 -31.33 -11.67 -10.59
CA ARG A 35 -31.47 -13.08 -11.02
C ARG A 35 -31.67 -13.24 -12.53
N ASP A 36 -32.45 -12.36 -13.14
CA ASP A 36 -32.70 -12.30 -14.58
C ASP A 36 -31.41 -12.03 -15.38
N GLN A 37 -30.58 -11.07 -14.93
CA GLN A 37 -29.28 -10.81 -15.55
C GLN A 37 -28.34 -12.01 -15.43
N LEU A 38 -28.30 -12.63 -14.25
CA LEU A 38 -27.45 -13.79 -13.98
C LEU A 38 -27.86 -15.01 -14.84
N LEU A 39 -29.16 -15.24 -15.03
CA LEU A 39 -29.68 -16.25 -15.97
C LEU A 39 -29.31 -15.93 -17.42
N SER A 40 -29.39 -14.67 -17.83
CA SER A 40 -28.97 -14.23 -19.17
C SER A 40 -27.49 -14.53 -19.42
N VAL A 41 -26.62 -14.21 -18.47
CA VAL A 41 -25.19 -14.54 -18.55
C VAL A 41 -24.98 -16.05 -18.69
N PHE A 42 -25.66 -16.87 -17.89
CA PHE A 42 -25.58 -18.33 -18.01
C PHE A 42 -26.02 -18.87 -19.36
N ASN A 43 -27.10 -18.35 -19.94
CA ASN A 43 -27.55 -18.76 -21.27
C ASN A 43 -26.49 -18.42 -22.34
N ARG A 44 -25.83 -17.27 -22.21
CA ARG A 44 -24.74 -16.85 -23.11
C ARG A 44 -23.46 -17.66 -22.91
N MET A 45 -23.17 -18.10 -21.68
CA MET A 45 -22.09 -19.07 -21.40
C MET A 45 -22.37 -20.40 -22.10
N ASN A 46 -23.56 -20.97 -21.91
CA ASN A 46 -23.95 -22.28 -22.46
C ASN A 46 -24.01 -22.30 -24.00
N SER A 47 -24.44 -21.20 -24.61
CA SER A 47 -24.48 -21.06 -26.07
C SER A 47 -23.12 -20.74 -26.70
N GLY A 48 -22.04 -20.64 -25.91
CA GLY A 48 -20.69 -20.37 -26.40
C GLY A 48 -20.48 -18.93 -26.92
N GLN A 49 -21.41 -18.02 -26.61
CA GLN A 49 -21.34 -16.62 -27.02
C GLN A 49 -20.29 -15.83 -26.23
N LEU A 50 -19.95 -16.26 -25.02
CA LEU A 50 -18.92 -15.62 -24.19
C LEU A 50 -17.55 -16.25 -24.39
N LYS A 51 -16.53 -15.39 -24.48
CA LYS A 51 -15.12 -15.77 -24.53
C LYS A 51 -14.47 -15.69 -23.16
N MET A 52 -14.87 -14.73 -22.33
CA MET A 52 -14.34 -14.52 -20.98
C MET A 52 -15.47 -14.31 -19.97
N VAL A 53 -15.33 -14.89 -18.77
CA VAL A 53 -16.23 -14.62 -17.64
C VAL A 53 -15.39 -14.32 -16.40
N TYR A 54 -15.64 -13.18 -15.78
CA TYR A 54 -15.06 -12.79 -14.50
C TYR A 54 -15.97 -13.26 -13.37
N ALA A 55 -15.42 -13.83 -12.31
CA ALA A 55 -16.18 -14.25 -11.14
C ALA A 55 -15.40 -14.04 -9.85
N SER A 56 -16.11 -13.76 -8.76
CA SER A 56 -15.50 -13.66 -7.43
C SER A 56 -15.15 -15.06 -6.88
N PRO A 57 -14.13 -15.21 -6.03
CA PRO A 57 -13.75 -16.52 -5.47
C PRO A 57 -14.92 -17.18 -4.71
N GLU A 58 -15.69 -16.41 -3.96
CA GLU A 58 -16.88 -16.88 -3.22
C GLU A 58 -17.88 -17.54 -4.18
N ARG A 59 -18.11 -16.94 -5.36
CA ARG A 59 -19.04 -17.48 -6.35
C ARG A 59 -18.50 -18.72 -7.03
N VAL A 60 -17.21 -18.73 -7.37
CA VAL A 60 -16.58 -19.85 -8.07
C VAL A 60 -16.59 -21.13 -7.25
N LEU A 61 -16.48 -21.01 -5.92
CA LEU A 61 -16.45 -22.15 -5.00
C LEU A 61 -17.84 -22.70 -4.68
N MET A 62 -18.92 -22.05 -5.12
CA MET A 62 -20.27 -22.58 -4.91
C MET A 62 -20.51 -23.81 -5.78
N ARG A 63 -21.08 -24.86 -5.18
CA ARG A 63 -21.35 -26.14 -5.84
C ARG A 63 -22.20 -25.99 -7.11
N ASP A 64 -23.24 -25.17 -7.08
CA ASP A 64 -24.12 -24.93 -8.23
C ASP A 64 -23.36 -24.32 -9.42
N PHE A 65 -22.37 -23.48 -9.15
CA PHE A 65 -21.56 -22.84 -10.17
C PHE A 65 -20.51 -23.79 -10.73
N ILE A 66 -19.86 -24.59 -9.87
CA ILE A 66 -18.93 -25.65 -10.31
C ILE A 66 -19.63 -26.64 -11.24
N GLU A 67 -20.83 -27.13 -10.86
CA GLU A 67 -21.61 -28.07 -11.68
C GLU A 67 -21.97 -27.46 -13.06
N ARG A 68 -22.27 -26.16 -13.12
CA ARG A 68 -22.50 -25.44 -14.39
C ARG A 68 -21.24 -25.35 -15.23
N LEU A 69 -20.10 -25.02 -14.61
CA LEU A 69 -18.82 -24.92 -15.30
C LEU A 69 -18.37 -26.27 -15.87
N GLN A 70 -18.67 -27.39 -15.21
CA GLN A 70 -18.37 -28.74 -15.71
C GLN A 70 -19.11 -29.08 -17.01
N GLY A 71 -20.28 -28.46 -17.25
CA GLY A 71 -21.01 -28.58 -18.52
C GLY A 71 -20.43 -27.75 -19.67
N LEU A 72 -19.37 -26.97 -19.44
CA LEU A 72 -18.79 -26.05 -20.40
C LEU A 72 -17.38 -26.47 -20.82
N SER A 73 -17.02 -26.18 -22.07
CA SER A 73 -15.64 -26.30 -22.54
C SER A 73 -14.81 -25.11 -22.08
N LEU A 74 -14.22 -25.22 -20.89
CA LEU A 74 -13.25 -24.25 -20.38
C LEU A 74 -11.93 -24.35 -21.12
N SER A 75 -11.44 -23.21 -21.60
CA SER A 75 -10.18 -23.07 -22.31
C SER A 75 -9.03 -22.76 -21.36
N MET A 76 -9.31 -22.06 -20.26
CA MET A 76 -8.33 -21.67 -19.24
C MET A 76 -9.05 -21.17 -17.98
N ILE A 77 -8.42 -21.34 -16.82
CA ILE A 77 -8.78 -20.68 -15.56
C ILE A 77 -7.62 -19.75 -15.17
N ALA A 78 -7.90 -18.44 -15.13
CA ALA A 78 -6.96 -17.42 -14.69
C ALA A 78 -7.33 -16.96 -13.28
N VAL A 79 -6.36 -16.94 -12.38
CA VAL A 79 -6.49 -16.42 -11.02
C VAL A 79 -5.72 -15.12 -10.94
N ASP A 80 -6.46 -14.01 -10.92
CA ASP A 80 -5.91 -12.66 -10.77
C ASP A 80 -5.73 -12.31 -9.29
N GLU A 81 -4.81 -11.40 -9.00
CA GLU A 81 -4.34 -11.07 -7.64
C GLU A 81 -4.02 -12.31 -6.80
N ALA A 82 -3.30 -13.26 -7.40
CA ALA A 82 -3.02 -14.58 -6.82
C ALA A 82 -2.29 -14.52 -5.47
N HIS A 83 -1.68 -13.39 -5.11
CA HIS A 83 -1.08 -13.20 -3.79
C HIS A 83 -2.10 -13.35 -2.64
N CYS A 84 -3.41 -13.15 -2.89
CA CYS A 84 -4.47 -13.36 -1.91
C CYS A 84 -4.59 -14.82 -1.42
N ILE A 85 -4.04 -15.78 -2.17
CA ILE A 85 -4.02 -17.21 -1.81
C ILE A 85 -3.09 -17.48 -0.63
N SER A 86 -2.03 -16.68 -0.52
CA SER A 86 -0.93 -16.96 0.39
C SER A 86 -1.16 -16.33 1.76
N GLN A 87 -0.94 -17.11 2.82
CA GLN A 87 -0.87 -16.56 4.18
C GLN A 87 0.38 -15.69 4.39
N TRP A 88 1.39 -15.88 3.55
CA TRP A 88 2.55 -15.02 3.45
C TRP A 88 2.28 -13.79 2.58
N GLY A 89 1.13 -13.72 1.90
CA GLY A 89 0.66 -12.56 1.16
C GLY A 89 0.27 -11.40 2.09
N HIS A 90 0.03 -10.22 1.52
CA HIS A 90 -0.36 -9.03 2.28
C HIS A 90 -1.88 -8.80 2.36
N ASP A 91 -2.67 -9.53 1.56
CA ASP A 91 -4.15 -9.51 1.56
C ASP A 91 -4.72 -10.94 1.50
N PHE A 92 -4.37 -11.78 2.48
CA PHE A 92 -4.83 -13.17 2.53
C PHE A 92 -6.36 -13.28 2.59
N ARG A 93 -6.94 -14.12 1.73
CA ARG A 93 -8.38 -14.43 1.70
C ARG A 93 -8.63 -15.93 1.81
N PRO A 94 -9.42 -16.41 2.79
CA PRO A 94 -9.73 -17.83 2.94
C PRO A 94 -10.30 -18.49 1.67
N GLU A 95 -11.13 -17.78 0.93
CA GLU A 95 -11.75 -18.28 -0.30
C GLU A 95 -10.70 -18.50 -1.41
N TYR A 96 -9.71 -17.62 -1.49
CA TYR A 96 -8.59 -17.81 -2.40
C TYR A 96 -7.76 -19.06 -2.07
N ALA A 97 -7.58 -19.36 -0.79
CA ALA A 97 -6.89 -20.59 -0.36
C ALA A 97 -7.59 -21.87 -0.85
N SER A 98 -8.92 -21.83 -0.97
CA SER A 98 -9.73 -22.96 -1.43
C SER A 98 -9.73 -23.14 -2.95
N LEU A 99 -9.21 -22.19 -3.74
CA LEU A 99 -9.22 -22.28 -5.21
C LEU A 99 -8.47 -23.51 -5.76
N GLY A 100 -7.50 -24.05 -5.01
CA GLY A 100 -6.80 -25.28 -5.36
C GLY A 100 -7.74 -26.47 -5.57
N GLN A 101 -8.90 -26.51 -4.91
CA GLN A 101 -9.87 -27.59 -5.07
C GLN A 101 -10.47 -27.65 -6.48
N LEU A 102 -10.43 -26.53 -7.24
CA LEU A 102 -10.93 -26.48 -8.62
C LEU A 102 -10.15 -27.43 -9.53
N LYS A 103 -8.89 -27.75 -9.21
CA LYS A 103 -8.10 -28.75 -9.96
C LYS A 103 -8.72 -30.14 -9.96
N GLN A 104 -9.47 -30.51 -8.91
CA GLN A 104 -10.16 -31.79 -8.82
C GLN A 104 -11.31 -31.88 -9.82
N TYR A 105 -11.96 -30.75 -10.09
CA TYR A 105 -13.09 -30.67 -11.03
C TYR A 105 -12.63 -30.41 -12.48
N PHE A 106 -11.51 -29.71 -12.66
CA PHE A 106 -10.99 -29.27 -13.96
C PHE A 106 -9.51 -29.67 -14.16
N PRO A 107 -9.16 -30.97 -14.11
CA PRO A 107 -7.76 -31.41 -14.15
C PRO A 107 -7.06 -31.14 -15.50
N HIS A 108 -7.82 -31.08 -16.60
CA HIS A 108 -7.29 -30.90 -17.95
C HIS A 108 -7.29 -29.43 -18.43
N VAL A 109 -7.85 -28.51 -17.63
CA VAL A 109 -7.93 -27.09 -18.00
C VAL A 109 -6.62 -26.41 -17.56
N PRO A 110 -5.97 -25.60 -18.41
CA PRO A 110 -4.77 -24.88 -18.01
C PRO A 110 -5.10 -23.79 -16.98
N TYR A 111 -4.21 -23.63 -16.00
CA TYR A 111 -4.31 -22.61 -14.96
C TYR A 111 -3.23 -21.54 -15.16
N MET A 112 -3.60 -20.29 -14.95
CA MET A 112 -2.69 -19.15 -14.93
C MET A 112 -2.89 -18.39 -13.62
N ALA A 113 -1.81 -18.02 -12.94
CA ALA A 113 -1.86 -17.18 -11.74
C ALA A 113 -1.10 -15.88 -12.01
N LEU A 114 -1.73 -14.73 -11.76
CA LEU A 114 -1.15 -13.42 -12.00
C LEU A 114 -1.15 -12.60 -10.70
N THR A 115 -0.06 -11.89 -10.45
CA THR A 115 0.05 -10.94 -9.33
C THR A 115 1.13 -9.92 -9.63
N ALA A 116 0.93 -8.67 -9.19
CA ALA A 116 1.92 -7.61 -9.33
C ALA A 116 2.95 -7.61 -8.18
N THR A 117 2.59 -8.19 -7.03
CA THR A 117 3.37 -8.11 -5.78
C THR A 117 3.41 -9.48 -5.10
N ALA A 118 4.49 -10.22 -5.32
CA ALA A 118 4.75 -11.49 -4.65
C ALA A 118 6.26 -11.69 -4.44
N ASP A 119 6.67 -11.75 -3.18
CA ASP A 119 8.00 -12.18 -2.76
C ASP A 119 8.20 -13.68 -2.99
N ASP A 120 9.39 -14.20 -2.69
CA ASP A 120 9.73 -15.60 -2.96
C ASP A 120 8.84 -16.60 -2.20
N ALA A 121 8.53 -16.30 -0.94
CA ALA A 121 7.66 -17.12 -0.11
C ALA A 121 6.23 -17.16 -0.66
N THR A 122 5.67 -15.99 -1.02
CA THR A 122 4.33 -15.86 -1.60
C THR A 122 4.23 -16.62 -2.92
N ARG A 123 5.24 -16.52 -3.80
CA ARG A 123 5.25 -17.24 -5.09
C ARG A 123 5.20 -18.75 -4.91
N LYS A 124 6.01 -19.30 -3.99
CA LYS A 124 6.01 -20.73 -3.67
C LYS A 124 4.66 -21.20 -3.11
N ASP A 125 4.06 -20.39 -2.25
CA ASP A 125 2.75 -20.70 -1.66
C ASP A 125 1.61 -20.65 -2.69
N ILE A 126 1.64 -19.71 -3.65
CA ILE A 126 0.70 -19.68 -4.80
C ILE A 126 0.78 -20.99 -5.59
N ILE A 127 1.98 -21.41 -5.98
CA ILE A 127 2.21 -22.64 -6.77
C ILE A 127 1.68 -23.86 -6.00
N SER A 128 2.01 -23.95 -4.72
CA SER A 128 1.58 -25.05 -3.84
C SER A 128 0.06 -25.11 -3.67
N ARG A 129 -0.57 -23.99 -3.30
CA ARG A 129 -2.01 -23.94 -2.99
C ARG A 129 -2.90 -24.07 -4.23
N LEU A 130 -2.48 -23.52 -5.38
CA LEU A 130 -3.16 -23.76 -6.65
C LEU A 130 -2.80 -25.13 -7.26
N GLN A 131 -1.93 -25.90 -6.61
CA GLN A 131 -1.47 -27.21 -7.06
C GLN A 131 -0.91 -27.16 -8.49
N LEU A 132 -0.20 -26.09 -8.85
CA LEU A 132 0.39 -25.93 -10.17
C LEU A 132 1.53 -26.92 -10.33
N VAL A 133 1.46 -27.76 -11.36
CA VAL A 133 2.46 -28.80 -11.66
C VAL A 133 3.42 -28.21 -12.68
N GLU A 134 4.70 -28.07 -12.28
CA GLU A 134 5.79 -27.52 -13.13
C GLU A 134 5.38 -26.30 -13.96
N PRO A 135 4.82 -25.24 -13.34
CA PRO A 135 4.34 -24.09 -14.09
C PRO A 135 5.51 -23.33 -14.73
N HIS A 136 5.30 -22.83 -15.95
CA HIS A 136 6.15 -21.78 -16.48
C HIS A 136 6.05 -20.54 -15.58
N THR A 137 7.17 -20.14 -14.98
CA THR A 137 7.24 -18.97 -14.10
C THR A 137 7.89 -17.82 -14.83
N TYR A 138 7.16 -16.73 -15.01
CA TYR A 138 7.67 -15.48 -15.53
C TYR A 138 7.71 -14.43 -14.41
N LEU A 139 8.90 -13.91 -14.12
CA LEU A 139 9.11 -12.83 -13.16
C LEU A 139 9.59 -11.59 -13.93
N GLY A 140 8.70 -10.60 -14.05
CA GLY A 140 9.08 -9.28 -14.55
C GLY A 140 9.91 -8.52 -13.50
N SER A 141 10.61 -7.47 -13.96
CA SER A 141 11.34 -6.59 -13.04
C SER A 141 10.36 -5.78 -12.19
N PHE A 142 10.70 -5.60 -10.91
CA PHE A 142 10.05 -4.70 -9.97
C PHE A 142 10.56 -3.26 -10.12
N ASP A 143 11.50 -3.00 -11.03
CA ASP A 143 12.06 -1.67 -11.22
C ASP A 143 11.07 -0.74 -11.95
N ARG A 144 10.72 0.35 -11.28
CA ARG A 144 10.00 1.50 -11.86
C ARG A 144 10.94 2.70 -11.92
N PRO A 145 11.83 2.79 -12.92
CA PRO A 145 12.91 3.78 -12.94
C PRO A 145 12.40 5.23 -12.97
N ASN A 146 11.19 5.43 -13.50
CA ASN A 146 10.53 6.72 -13.59
C ASN A 146 9.94 7.23 -12.26
N ILE A 147 9.82 6.38 -11.23
CA ILE A 147 9.34 6.78 -9.91
C ILE A 147 10.52 7.14 -9.00
N ARG A 148 10.63 8.38 -8.56
CA ARG A 148 11.58 8.79 -7.53
C ARG A 148 11.06 8.41 -6.15
N TYR A 149 11.85 7.72 -5.34
CA TYR A 149 11.51 7.40 -3.95
C TYR A 149 12.13 8.42 -3.00
N ASN A 150 11.32 9.05 -2.16
CA ASN A 150 11.74 10.09 -1.24
C ASN A 150 11.14 9.82 0.15
N LEU A 151 11.96 9.90 1.20
CA LEU A 151 11.52 9.79 2.58
C LEU A 151 11.87 11.09 3.29
N VAL A 152 10.87 11.66 3.95
CA VAL A 152 10.99 12.92 4.67
C VAL A 152 10.61 12.67 6.12
N GLU A 153 11.45 13.11 7.04
CA GLU A 153 11.14 13.06 8.47
C GLU A 153 9.89 13.89 8.78
N LYS A 154 8.98 13.33 9.57
CA LYS A 154 7.66 13.89 9.81
C LYS A 154 7.74 14.99 10.87
N HIS A 155 7.55 16.24 10.45
CA HIS A 155 7.49 17.40 11.34
C HIS A 155 6.47 18.41 10.80
N LYS A 156 5.41 18.68 11.57
CA LYS A 156 4.24 19.45 11.10
C LYS A 156 3.74 18.92 9.73
N PRO A 157 3.30 17.65 9.69
CA PRO A 157 3.15 16.89 8.44
C PRO A 157 2.21 17.52 7.42
N VAL A 158 1.10 18.14 7.87
CA VAL A 158 0.18 18.84 6.96
C VAL A 158 0.88 19.99 6.23
N SER A 159 1.70 20.77 6.94
CA SER A 159 2.47 21.87 6.33
C SER A 159 3.54 21.36 5.37
N GLN A 160 4.18 20.22 5.68
CA GLN A 160 5.12 19.57 4.75
C GLN A 160 4.43 19.12 3.47
N VAL A 161 3.26 18.50 3.58
CA VAL A 161 2.47 18.09 2.41
C VAL A 161 2.04 19.30 1.58
N VAL A 162 1.52 20.36 2.20
CA VAL A 162 1.13 21.58 1.46
C VAL A 162 2.31 22.17 0.70
N ARG A 163 3.46 22.33 1.37
CA ARG A 163 4.70 22.81 0.72
C ARG A 163 5.17 21.90 -0.40
N TYR A 164 5.05 20.58 -0.22
CA TYR A 164 5.36 19.61 -1.27
C TYR A 164 4.43 19.80 -2.47
N LEU A 165 3.12 19.93 -2.25
CA LEU A 165 2.12 20.06 -3.31
C LEU A 165 2.28 21.35 -4.13
N GLU A 166 2.77 22.44 -3.52
CA GLU A 166 3.15 23.67 -4.25
C GLU A 166 4.21 23.39 -5.33
N THR A 167 5.17 22.47 -5.05
CA THR A 167 6.19 22.08 -6.03
C THR A 167 5.64 21.22 -7.18
N GLN A 168 4.46 20.62 -6.99
CA GLN A 168 3.83 19.74 -7.98
C GLN A 168 3.06 20.49 -9.06
N LYS A 169 2.95 21.83 -8.99
CA LYS A 169 2.42 22.71 -10.05
C LYS A 169 1.07 22.26 -10.65
N GLY A 170 0.13 21.81 -9.82
CA GLY A 170 -1.19 21.41 -10.30
C GLY A 170 -1.31 19.95 -10.79
N ASN A 171 -0.23 19.18 -10.72
CA ASN A 171 -0.26 17.76 -11.05
C ASN A 171 -1.19 16.96 -10.13
N CYS A 172 -1.75 15.87 -10.63
CA CYS A 172 -2.62 14.99 -9.87
C CYS A 172 -1.84 13.92 -9.07
N GLY A 173 -2.40 13.54 -7.92
CA GLY A 173 -1.74 12.60 -7.03
C GLY A 173 -2.64 12.03 -5.95
N ILE A 174 -2.09 11.06 -5.22
CA ILE A 174 -2.80 10.32 -4.17
C ILE A 174 -2.06 10.54 -2.84
N ILE A 175 -2.81 10.71 -1.76
CA ILE A 175 -2.25 10.82 -0.40
C ILE A 175 -2.84 9.71 0.47
N TYR A 176 -2.03 8.74 0.87
CA TYR A 176 -2.44 7.64 1.73
C TYR A 176 -2.31 7.98 3.22
N CYS A 177 -3.36 7.70 3.98
CA CYS A 177 -3.43 7.86 5.43
C CYS A 177 -3.85 6.55 6.11
N GLY A 178 -3.40 6.36 7.35
CA GLY A 178 -3.65 5.13 8.12
C GLY A 178 -5.06 5.01 8.73
N SER A 179 -5.88 6.06 8.68
CA SER A 179 -7.24 6.03 9.25
C SER A 179 -8.23 6.95 8.53
N ARG A 180 -9.53 6.64 8.64
CA ARG A 180 -10.63 7.45 8.06
C ARG A 180 -10.62 8.88 8.60
N LYS A 181 -10.47 9.02 9.91
CA LYS A 181 -10.35 10.33 10.59
C LYS A 181 -9.19 11.17 10.06
N LYS A 182 -8.03 10.55 9.76
CA LYS A 182 -6.90 11.26 9.14
C LYS A 182 -7.20 11.66 7.70
N VAL A 183 -7.88 10.81 6.92
CA VAL A 183 -8.32 11.16 5.56
C VAL A 183 -9.21 12.41 5.59
N GLU A 184 -10.23 12.43 6.42
CA GLU A 184 -11.15 13.57 6.56
C GLU A 184 -10.38 14.84 6.97
N MET A 185 -9.55 14.75 8.02
CA MET A 185 -8.76 15.88 8.52
C MET A 185 -7.79 16.43 7.48
N VAL A 186 -7.03 15.57 6.80
CA VAL A 186 -6.07 16.00 5.77
C VAL A 186 -6.82 16.60 4.58
N THR A 187 -7.92 15.99 4.14
CA THR A 187 -8.76 16.53 3.06
C THR A 187 -9.24 17.94 3.39
N GLU A 188 -9.83 18.14 4.57
CA GLU A 188 -10.31 19.45 5.02
C GLU A 188 -9.19 20.49 5.03
N LYS A 189 -8.00 20.13 5.56
CA LYS A 189 -6.85 21.03 5.59
C LYS A 189 -6.35 21.40 4.19
N LEU A 190 -6.33 20.46 3.24
CA LEU A 190 -5.92 20.75 1.87
C LEU A 190 -6.93 21.66 1.16
N CYS A 191 -8.23 21.40 1.32
CA CYS A 191 -9.28 22.26 0.77
C CYS A 191 -9.22 23.68 1.34
N ASN A 192 -8.98 23.83 2.65
CA ASN A 192 -8.80 25.13 3.28
C ASN A 192 -7.55 25.90 2.78
N ASN A 193 -6.58 25.20 2.19
CA ASN A 193 -5.43 25.81 1.50
C ASN A 193 -5.69 26.04 -0.01
N GLY A 194 -6.94 25.93 -0.46
CA GLY A 194 -7.33 26.17 -1.86
C GLY A 194 -6.98 25.05 -2.84
N LEU A 195 -6.62 23.85 -2.34
CA LEU A 195 -6.29 22.70 -3.18
C LEU A 195 -7.55 21.90 -3.52
N ARG A 196 -7.65 21.43 -4.77
CA ARG A 196 -8.75 20.57 -5.24
C ARG A 196 -8.55 19.13 -4.75
N ALA A 197 -8.88 18.89 -3.48
CA ALA A 197 -8.75 17.58 -2.84
C ALA A 197 -10.11 16.95 -2.53
N ALA A 198 -10.18 15.61 -2.58
CA ALA A 198 -11.34 14.84 -2.13
C ALA A 198 -10.89 13.66 -1.26
N GLY A 199 -11.68 13.34 -0.23
CA GLY A 199 -11.47 12.18 0.62
C GLY A 199 -12.02 10.90 -0.02
N TYR A 200 -11.38 9.77 0.24
CA TYR A 200 -11.86 8.45 -0.16
C TYR A 200 -11.58 7.40 0.91
N HIS A 201 -12.62 6.76 1.45
CA HIS A 201 -12.46 5.63 2.35
C HIS A 201 -13.69 4.72 2.37
N ALA A 202 -13.52 3.49 2.89
CA ALA A 202 -14.58 2.48 2.94
C ALA A 202 -15.81 2.84 3.81
N GLY A 203 -15.76 3.92 4.58
CA GLY A 203 -16.91 4.44 5.32
C GLY A 203 -17.83 5.38 4.52
N MET A 204 -17.47 5.73 3.29
CA MET A 204 -18.30 6.58 2.41
C MET A 204 -19.35 5.76 1.68
N ASP A 205 -20.42 6.43 1.28
CA ASP A 205 -21.45 5.82 0.45
C ASP A 205 -20.90 5.38 -0.90
N THR A 206 -21.53 4.36 -1.49
CA THR A 206 -21.07 3.79 -2.77
C THR A 206 -21.11 4.82 -3.90
N ASP A 207 -22.14 5.66 -3.94
CA ASP A 207 -22.28 6.69 -4.98
C ASP A 207 -21.24 7.80 -4.82
N GLU A 208 -20.91 8.20 -3.57
CA GLU A 208 -19.85 9.18 -3.31
C GLU A 208 -18.47 8.65 -3.72
N ARG A 209 -18.17 7.38 -3.41
CA ARG A 209 -16.92 6.74 -3.83
C ARG A 209 -16.81 6.69 -5.36
N ALA A 210 -17.90 6.34 -6.04
CA ALA A 210 -17.95 6.31 -7.50
C ALA A 210 -17.71 7.72 -8.08
N TYR A 211 -18.37 8.74 -7.52
CA TYR A 211 -18.19 10.13 -7.93
C TYR A 211 -16.74 10.61 -7.77
N VAL A 212 -16.11 10.38 -6.61
CA VAL A 212 -14.71 10.78 -6.38
C VAL A 212 -13.76 10.06 -7.33
N GLN A 213 -13.98 8.76 -7.58
CA GLN A 213 -13.17 7.98 -8.52
C GLN A 213 -13.30 8.53 -9.95
N GLU A 214 -14.52 8.81 -10.42
CA GLU A 214 -14.78 9.37 -11.75
C GLU A 214 -14.22 10.79 -11.90
N ALA A 215 -14.41 11.64 -10.90
CA ALA A 215 -13.88 13.00 -10.88
C ALA A 215 -12.34 13.03 -10.87
N PHE A 216 -11.69 12.08 -10.18
CA PHE A 216 -10.24 11.93 -10.22
C PHE A 216 -9.75 11.41 -11.57
N GLN A 217 -10.46 10.46 -12.19
CA GLN A 217 -10.14 9.99 -13.54
C GLN A 217 -10.20 11.13 -14.56
N ARG A 218 -11.20 12.01 -14.46
CA ARG A 218 -11.44 13.18 -15.35
C ARG A 218 -10.58 14.42 -15.07
N ASP A 219 -9.71 14.39 -14.05
CA ASP A 219 -8.90 15.54 -13.61
C ASP A 219 -9.71 16.72 -13.02
N ASP A 220 -10.98 16.49 -12.67
CA ASP A 220 -11.83 17.44 -11.92
C ASP A 220 -11.33 17.59 -10.48
N VAL A 221 -10.98 16.45 -9.86
CA VAL A 221 -10.27 16.37 -8.58
C VAL A 221 -8.79 16.16 -8.85
N GLN A 222 -7.95 17.04 -8.31
CA GLN A 222 -6.50 16.95 -8.47
C GLN A 222 -5.89 15.93 -7.48
N ILE A 223 -6.38 15.91 -6.24
CA ILE A 223 -5.77 15.14 -5.16
C ILE A 223 -6.81 14.25 -4.52
N VAL A 224 -6.54 12.95 -4.43
CA VAL A 224 -7.35 12.05 -3.62
C VAL A 224 -6.60 11.70 -2.35
N VAL A 225 -7.18 12.04 -1.20
CA VAL A 225 -6.70 11.63 0.12
C VAL A 225 -7.45 10.38 0.51
N ALA A 226 -6.76 9.29 0.83
CA ALA A 226 -7.41 8.00 0.98
C ALA A 226 -6.79 7.06 2.00
N THR A 227 -7.60 6.10 2.45
CA THR A 227 -7.06 4.86 3.03
C THR A 227 -6.70 3.87 1.93
N VAL A 228 -6.18 2.70 2.30
CA VAL A 228 -5.90 1.56 1.39
C VAL A 228 -7.12 1.14 0.54
N ALA A 229 -8.33 1.56 0.92
CA ALA A 229 -9.55 1.34 0.13
C ALA A 229 -9.49 1.99 -1.26
N PHE A 230 -8.72 3.08 -1.44
CA PHE A 230 -8.49 3.70 -2.75
C PHE A 230 -7.31 3.03 -3.43
N GLY A 231 -7.50 1.77 -3.79
CA GLY A 231 -6.43 0.92 -4.25
C GLY A 231 -6.77 0.26 -5.58
N MET A 232 -7.07 -1.02 -5.49
CA MET A 232 -7.29 -1.90 -6.63
C MET A 232 -8.44 -1.37 -7.51
N GLY A 233 -8.21 -1.21 -8.82
CA GLY A 233 -9.19 -0.66 -9.78
C GLY A 233 -8.85 0.72 -10.36
N ILE A 234 -8.01 1.52 -9.71
CA ILE A 234 -7.63 2.82 -10.27
C ILE A 234 -6.66 2.60 -11.44
N ASN A 235 -7.11 2.97 -12.64
CA ASN A 235 -6.30 2.98 -13.84
C ASN A 235 -6.15 4.39 -14.43
N LYS A 236 -5.62 5.32 -13.62
CA LYS A 236 -5.26 6.66 -14.08
C LYS A 236 -3.78 6.67 -14.49
N PRO A 237 -3.43 6.86 -15.78
CA PRO A 237 -2.05 6.74 -16.24
C PRO A 237 -1.15 7.89 -15.76
N ASN A 238 -1.74 9.06 -15.56
CA ASN A 238 -1.04 10.33 -15.35
C ASN A 238 -0.87 10.75 -13.88
N VAL A 239 -0.96 9.84 -12.92
CA VAL A 239 -0.68 10.14 -11.50
C VAL A 239 0.80 10.52 -11.35
N ARG A 240 1.09 11.73 -10.86
CA ARG A 240 2.46 12.26 -10.77
C ARG A 240 3.11 12.08 -9.42
N PHE A 241 2.31 12.01 -8.35
CA PHE A 241 2.85 11.72 -7.04
C PHE A 241 1.94 10.82 -6.23
N VAL A 242 2.57 10.05 -5.34
CA VAL A 242 1.92 9.33 -4.25
C VAL A 242 2.59 9.76 -2.96
N VAL A 243 1.81 10.24 -2.00
CA VAL A 243 2.29 10.61 -0.67
C VAL A 243 1.79 9.60 0.34
N HIS A 244 2.69 9.02 1.12
CA HIS A 244 2.36 8.28 2.33
C HIS A 244 2.45 9.21 3.52
N PHE A 245 1.30 9.68 4.00
CA PHE A 245 1.22 10.52 5.20
C PHE A 245 1.55 9.73 6.47
N ASP A 246 1.20 8.44 6.45
CA ASP A 246 1.56 7.45 7.47
C ASP A 246 2.26 6.29 6.79
N ILE A 247 3.22 5.68 7.49
CA ILE A 247 3.96 4.52 7.00
C ILE A 247 3.01 3.33 6.78
N PRO A 248 3.09 2.62 5.64
CA PRO A 248 2.38 1.36 5.43
C PRO A 248 2.80 0.27 6.41
N ARG A 249 1.99 -0.79 6.49
CA ARG A 249 2.27 -1.93 7.39
C ARG A 249 3.35 -2.87 6.85
N ASN A 250 3.61 -2.84 5.55
CA ASN A 250 4.53 -3.73 4.86
C ASN A 250 4.99 -3.13 3.52
N ILE A 251 6.05 -3.70 2.95
CA ILE A 251 6.66 -3.24 1.69
C ILE A 251 5.76 -3.52 0.49
N GLU A 252 4.96 -4.58 0.50
CA GLU A 252 4.06 -4.90 -0.61
C GLU A 252 2.99 -3.84 -0.81
N SER A 253 2.33 -3.42 0.27
CA SER A 253 1.38 -2.31 0.25
C SER A 253 2.07 -1.03 -0.23
N TYR A 254 3.23 -0.69 0.32
CA TYR A 254 4.00 0.48 -0.12
C TYR A 254 4.33 0.43 -1.62
N TYR A 255 4.80 -0.70 -2.12
CA TYR A 255 5.15 -0.89 -3.53
C TYR A 255 3.91 -0.82 -4.44
N GLN A 256 2.81 -1.48 -4.07
CA GLN A 256 1.57 -1.46 -4.83
C GLN A 256 0.97 -0.04 -4.89
N GLU A 257 0.99 0.68 -3.78
CA GLU A 257 0.46 2.03 -3.64
C GLU A 257 1.31 3.05 -4.40
N THR A 258 2.64 3.04 -4.22
CA THR A 258 3.56 3.92 -4.96
C THR A 258 3.58 3.61 -6.45
N GLY A 259 3.41 2.33 -6.84
CA GLY A 259 3.35 1.87 -8.22
C GLY A 259 2.16 2.42 -9.04
N ARG A 260 1.21 3.09 -8.38
CA ARG A 260 0.12 3.84 -9.03
C ARG A 260 0.61 5.09 -9.73
N ALA A 261 1.74 5.64 -9.30
CA ALA A 261 2.36 6.78 -9.93
C ALA A 261 3.02 6.40 -11.26
N GLY A 262 3.05 7.33 -12.21
CA GLY A 262 3.87 7.24 -13.43
C GLY A 262 3.59 6.02 -14.29
N ARG A 263 2.32 5.60 -14.44
CA ARG A 263 1.98 4.43 -15.29
C ARG A 263 2.16 4.71 -16.78
N ASP A 264 2.13 5.97 -17.18
CA ASP A 264 2.54 6.47 -18.50
C ASP A 264 4.07 6.45 -18.73
N GLY A 265 4.86 6.02 -17.75
CA GLY A 265 6.33 5.98 -17.83
C GLY A 265 7.00 7.34 -17.63
N LEU A 266 6.23 8.42 -17.47
CA LEU A 266 6.77 9.76 -17.21
C LEU A 266 7.26 9.88 -15.76
N PRO A 267 8.15 10.86 -15.46
CA PRO A 267 8.64 11.08 -14.11
C PRO A 267 7.50 11.26 -13.11
N ALA A 268 7.62 10.53 -12.00
CA ALA A 268 6.68 10.56 -10.89
C ALA A 268 7.44 10.44 -9.56
N GLU A 269 6.79 10.74 -8.44
CA GLU A 269 7.43 10.72 -7.13
C GLU A 269 6.58 9.99 -6.08
N ALA A 270 7.24 9.17 -5.28
CA ALA A 270 6.71 8.56 -4.07
C ALA A 270 7.36 9.25 -2.87
N MET A 271 6.59 10.04 -2.12
CA MET A 271 7.06 10.70 -0.91
C MET A 271 6.46 10.02 0.32
N MET A 272 7.27 9.59 1.28
CA MET A 272 6.80 9.07 2.56
C MET A 272 7.18 10.01 3.68
N LEU A 273 6.20 10.42 4.50
CA LEU A 273 6.46 11.04 5.78
C LEU A 273 6.68 9.95 6.82
N PHE A 274 7.80 10.02 7.54
CA PHE A 274 8.19 9.00 8.51
C PHE A 274 8.46 9.61 9.89
N ASP A 275 7.80 9.06 10.91
CA ASP A 275 8.11 9.27 12.32
C ASP A 275 8.39 7.89 12.93
N PRO A 276 9.54 7.66 13.58
CA PRO A 276 9.80 6.42 14.31
C PRO A 276 8.68 6.06 15.32
N ALA A 277 7.97 7.04 15.87
CA ALA A 277 6.83 6.79 16.76
C ALA A 277 5.65 6.10 16.07
N ASP A 278 5.46 6.29 14.75
CA ASP A 278 4.40 5.61 13.99
C ASP A 278 4.61 4.07 14.00
N MET A 279 5.87 3.61 14.01
CA MET A 279 6.22 2.19 14.11
C MET A 279 5.87 1.60 15.47
N GLY A 280 6.06 2.36 16.55
CA GLY A 280 5.70 1.92 17.90
C GLY A 280 4.20 1.64 18.03
N TRP A 281 3.36 2.48 17.41
CA TRP A 281 1.91 2.27 17.39
C TRP A 281 1.51 1.03 16.57
N LEU A 282 2.09 0.85 15.37
CA LEU A 282 1.82 -0.34 14.54
C LEU A 282 2.24 -1.63 15.24
N ARG A 283 3.39 -1.63 15.93
CA ARG A 283 3.87 -2.78 16.69
C ARG A 283 2.92 -3.14 17.83
N ARG A 284 2.46 -2.15 18.59
CA ARG A 284 1.48 -2.35 19.66
C ARG A 284 0.17 -2.96 19.14
N MET A 285 -0.34 -2.48 18.00
CA MET A 285 -1.53 -3.06 17.39
C MET A 285 -1.34 -4.52 16.96
N LEU A 286 -0.14 -4.89 16.51
CA LEU A 286 0.17 -6.28 16.17
C LEU A 286 0.29 -7.14 17.43
N ASP A 287 0.88 -6.61 18.50
CA ASP A 287 1.07 -7.34 19.75
C ASP A 287 -0.27 -7.70 20.41
N GLU A 288 -1.30 -6.88 20.23
CA GLU A 288 -2.68 -7.12 20.69
C GLU A 288 -3.41 -8.24 19.91
N LYS A 289 -2.90 -8.68 18.75
CA LYS A 289 -3.48 -9.81 18.01
C LYS A 289 -3.16 -11.15 18.67
N GLU A 290 -4.04 -12.13 18.42
CA GLU A 290 -3.84 -13.52 18.84
C GLU A 290 -2.51 -14.08 18.34
N GLU A 291 -1.85 -14.88 19.18
CA GLU A 291 -0.62 -15.56 18.83
C GLU A 291 -0.85 -16.62 17.75
N GLY A 292 0.02 -16.63 16.75
CA GLY A 292 -0.05 -17.59 15.66
C GLY A 292 0.90 -17.28 14.50
N PRO A 293 1.00 -18.17 13.51
CA PRO A 293 1.88 -18.00 12.35
C PRO A 293 1.65 -16.67 11.62
N GLN A 294 0.38 -16.25 11.48
CA GLN A 294 0.03 -15.01 10.79
C GLN A 294 0.57 -13.76 11.49
N LYS A 295 0.53 -13.71 12.83
CA LYS A 295 1.12 -12.61 13.61
C LYS A 295 2.63 -12.52 13.37
N GLN A 296 3.31 -13.67 13.30
CA GLN A 296 4.76 -13.72 13.02
C GLN A 296 5.08 -13.20 11.60
N VAL A 297 4.27 -13.58 10.60
CA VAL A 297 4.40 -13.05 9.23
C VAL A 297 4.23 -11.53 9.22
N GLU A 298 3.14 -11.03 9.81
CA GLU A 298 2.85 -9.59 9.84
C GLU A 298 3.96 -8.81 10.57
N MET A 299 4.47 -9.34 11.69
CA MET A 299 5.59 -8.75 12.43
C MET A 299 6.87 -8.71 11.59
N HIS A 300 7.19 -9.79 10.87
CA HIS A 300 8.34 -9.82 9.97
C HIS A 300 8.25 -8.75 8.87
N LYS A 301 7.07 -8.63 8.25
CA LYS A 301 6.82 -7.61 7.23
C LYS A 301 6.88 -6.19 7.77
N LEU A 302 6.37 -5.96 8.98
CA LEU A 302 6.47 -4.66 9.64
C LEU A 302 7.93 -4.30 9.93
N ASN A 303 8.73 -5.27 10.40
CA ASN A 303 10.16 -5.05 10.63
C ASN A 303 10.90 -4.73 9.32
N ALA A 304 10.57 -5.41 8.22
CA ALA A 304 11.13 -5.10 6.90
C ALA A 304 10.77 -3.67 6.45
N MET A 305 9.53 -3.23 6.69
CA MET A 305 9.11 -1.86 6.40
C MET A 305 9.85 -0.82 7.27
N SER A 306 10.09 -1.13 8.55
CA SER A 306 10.92 -0.31 9.45
C SER A 306 12.35 -0.19 8.90
N ALA A 307 12.95 -1.31 8.53
CA ALA A 307 14.30 -1.35 7.98
C ALA A 307 14.39 -0.58 6.65
N PHE A 308 13.33 -0.63 5.82
CA PHE A 308 13.25 0.19 4.62
C PHE A 308 13.22 1.69 4.94
N ALA A 309 12.46 2.12 5.95
CA ALA A 309 12.39 3.53 6.34
C ALA A 309 13.71 4.03 6.95
N GLU A 310 14.38 3.21 7.75
CA GLU A 310 15.65 3.53 8.41
C GLU A 310 16.89 3.24 7.53
N ALA A 311 16.70 2.72 6.32
CA ALA A 311 17.80 2.37 5.44
C ALA A 311 18.72 3.57 5.18
N GLN A 312 20.03 3.29 5.11
CA GLN A 312 21.08 4.25 4.73
C GLN A 312 21.69 3.91 3.37
N THR A 313 21.10 2.95 2.66
CA THR A 313 21.46 2.52 1.31
C THR A 313 20.34 2.86 0.34
N CYS A 314 20.61 2.85 -0.96
CA CYS A 314 19.65 3.17 -2.01
C CYS A 314 18.27 2.49 -1.76
N ARG A 315 17.22 3.30 -1.56
CA ARG A 315 15.84 2.80 -1.30
C ARG A 315 15.39 1.77 -2.32
N ARG A 316 15.69 2.02 -3.59
CA ARG A 316 15.34 1.12 -4.69
C ARG A 316 16.02 -0.24 -4.57
N GLN A 317 17.29 -0.29 -4.16
CA GLN A 317 17.97 -1.57 -3.95
C GLN A 317 17.30 -2.36 -2.82
N VAL A 318 16.89 -1.70 -1.73
CA VAL A 318 16.15 -2.36 -0.64
C VAL A 318 14.83 -2.94 -1.14
N LEU A 319 14.04 -2.17 -1.91
CA LEU A 319 12.78 -2.65 -2.49
C LEU A 319 12.99 -3.84 -3.45
N LEU A 320 13.94 -3.74 -4.38
CA LEU A 320 14.20 -4.80 -5.35
C LEU A 320 14.69 -6.07 -4.64
N ASN A 321 15.63 -5.94 -3.70
CA ASN A 321 16.13 -7.07 -2.93
C ASN A 321 15.03 -7.76 -2.12
N TYR A 322 14.08 -7.01 -1.56
CA TYR A 322 12.93 -7.58 -0.85
C TYR A 322 12.12 -8.54 -1.73
N PHE A 323 11.90 -8.18 -3.00
CA PHE A 323 11.18 -9.03 -3.96
C PHE A 323 12.04 -10.12 -4.62
N GLY A 324 13.33 -10.20 -4.26
CA GLY A 324 14.30 -11.15 -4.80
C GLY A 324 14.99 -10.71 -6.10
N GLU A 325 14.93 -9.42 -6.43
CA GLU A 325 15.64 -8.84 -7.57
C GLU A 325 16.91 -8.12 -7.09
N TYR A 326 18.07 -8.75 -7.31
CA TYR A 326 19.34 -8.16 -6.92
C TYR A 326 19.81 -7.10 -7.92
N ARG A 327 20.28 -5.96 -7.41
CA ARG A 327 20.92 -4.92 -8.21
C ARG A 327 22.17 -4.38 -7.52
N GLU A 328 23.31 -4.50 -8.19
CA GLU A 328 24.59 -4.04 -7.67
C GLU A 328 24.72 -2.51 -7.66
N LYS A 329 24.23 -1.84 -8.72
CA LYS A 329 24.34 -0.38 -8.87
C LYS A 329 23.21 0.36 -8.14
N GLN A 330 23.58 1.44 -7.46
CA GLN A 330 22.65 2.42 -6.91
C GLN A 330 21.81 3.07 -8.01
N CYS A 331 20.62 3.58 -7.67
CA CYS A 331 19.65 4.02 -8.67
C CYS A 331 19.84 5.45 -9.17
N GLY A 332 20.50 6.32 -8.41
CA GLY A 332 20.64 7.74 -8.75
C GLY A 332 19.34 8.56 -8.73
N ASN A 333 18.23 7.97 -8.28
CA ASN A 333 16.88 8.57 -8.32
C ASN A 333 16.08 8.28 -7.05
N CYS A 334 16.73 8.30 -5.88
CA CYS A 334 16.06 8.27 -4.57
C CYS A 334 16.73 9.27 -3.63
N ASP A 335 16.05 9.65 -2.55
CA ASP A 335 16.56 10.52 -1.47
C ASP A 335 18.01 10.19 -1.10
N ILE A 336 18.31 8.93 -0.77
CA ILE A 336 19.65 8.51 -0.33
C ILE A 336 20.70 8.61 -1.45
N CYS A 337 20.32 8.39 -2.71
CA CYS A 337 21.26 8.54 -3.82
C CYS A 337 21.50 10.01 -4.18
N LEU A 338 20.52 10.88 -3.94
CA LEU A 338 20.56 12.29 -4.31
C LEU A 338 21.18 13.15 -3.20
N ASP A 339 20.93 12.81 -1.94
CA ASP A 339 21.52 13.41 -0.75
C ASP A 339 21.97 12.30 0.22
N PRO A 340 23.16 11.71 0.00
CA PRO A 340 23.66 10.62 0.81
C PRO A 340 23.78 11.00 2.31
N PRO A 341 23.36 10.12 3.24
CA PRO A 341 23.49 10.37 4.67
C PRO A 341 24.92 10.73 5.05
N LYS A 342 25.09 11.83 5.78
CA LYS A 342 26.38 12.25 6.34
C LYS A 342 26.48 11.77 7.76
N HIS A 343 27.52 11.03 8.07
CA HIS A 343 27.83 10.65 9.45
C HIS A 343 28.68 11.73 10.12
N PHE A 344 28.45 11.93 11.42
CA PHE A 344 29.30 12.72 12.28
C PHE A 344 29.46 12.00 13.62
N ASP A 345 30.51 12.33 14.35
CA ASP A 345 30.70 11.81 15.70
C ASP A 345 29.70 12.50 16.66
N ALA A 346 28.61 11.80 16.96
CA ALA A 346 27.58 12.27 17.87
C ALA A 346 27.80 11.84 19.33
N THR A 347 28.97 11.30 19.70
CA THR A 347 29.22 10.75 21.05
C THR A 347 28.91 11.76 22.15
N GLN A 348 29.38 13.01 22.01
CA GLN A 348 29.12 14.06 23.00
C GLN A 348 27.64 14.45 23.05
N GLU A 349 26.97 14.55 21.90
CA GLU A 349 25.54 14.91 21.85
C GLU A 349 24.66 13.79 22.43
N ALA A 350 24.97 12.54 22.11
CA ALA A 350 24.33 11.38 22.71
C ALA A 350 24.54 11.33 24.23
N GLN A 351 25.76 11.61 24.71
CA GLN A 351 26.04 11.73 26.14
C GLN A 351 25.19 12.83 26.79
N LYS A 352 25.10 14.04 26.20
CA LYS A 352 24.25 15.12 26.72
C LYS A 352 22.78 14.71 26.79
N ALA A 353 22.26 14.09 25.72
CA ALA A 353 20.88 13.64 25.65
C ALA A 353 20.56 12.57 26.70
N LEU A 354 21.34 11.49 26.76
CA LEU A 354 21.18 10.41 27.74
C LEU A 354 21.33 10.92 29.18
N SER A 355 22.30 11.81 29.41
CA SER A 355 22.56 12.47 30.70
C SER A 355 21.36 13.32 31.15
N CYS A 356 20.65 13.96 30.22
CA CYS A 356 19.43 14.71 30.49
C CYS A 356 18.25 13.79 30.79
N VAL A 357 18.02 12.74 29.98
CA VAL A 357 16.97 11.72 30.21
C VAL A 357 17.11 11.09 31.60
N TYR A 358 18.35 10.76 31.99
CA TYR A 358 18.66 10.23 33.31
C TYR A 358 18.30 11.22 34.43
N ARG A 359 18.69 12.50 34.31
CA ARG A 359 18.45 13.53 35.34
C ARG A 359 17.00 13.94 35.51
N VAL A 360 16.18 13.79 34.47
CA VAL A 360 14.72 13.97 34.57
C VAL A 360 14.00 12.69 35.04
N ASN A 361 14.75 11.73 35.63
CA ASN A 361 14.26 10.46 36.15
C ASN A 361 13.50 9.61 35.12
N GLN A 362 13.85 9.73 33.83
CA GLN A 362 13.27 8.92 32.74
C GLN A 362 11.73 8.96 32.65
N SER A 363 11.11 10.01 33.22
CA SER A 363 9.67 10.11 33.42
C SER A 363 8.97 11.03 32.41
N PHE A 364 9.72 11.54 31.42
CA PHE A 364 9.25 12.55 30.48
C PHE A 364 9.54 12.15 29.03
N GLY A 365 8.64 12.52 28.12
CA GLY A 365 8.78 12.28 26.68
C GLY A 365 9.76 13.23 25.99
N MET A 366 10.11 12.90 24.75
CA MET A 366 11.11 13.58 23.92
C MET A 366 10.97 15.12 23.92
N GLY A 367 9.77 15.65 23.67
CA GLY A 367 9.57 17.11 23.61
C GLY A 367 9.99 17.83 24.90
N TYR A 368 9.69 17.26 26.07
CA TYR A 368 10.10 17.87 27.34
C TYR A 368 11.61 17.77 27.59
N VAL A 369 12.24 16.65 27.20
CA VAL A 369 13.70 16.50 27.27
C VAL A 369 14.40 17.54 26.40
N VAL A 370 13.92 17.75 25.17
CA VAL A 370 14.43 18.78 24.24
C VAL A 370 14.24 20.18 24.83
N GLU A 371 13.09 20.48 25.44
CA GLU A 371 12.86 21.77 26.13
C GLU A 371 13.87 22.03 27.25
N VAL A 372 14.17 21.03 28.08
CA VAL A 372 15.19 21.13 29.14
C VAL A 372 16.58 21.33 28.52
N MET A 373 16.97 20.51 27.56
CA MET A 373 18.29 20.60 26.91
C MET A 373 18.51 21.93 26.21
N ARG A 374 17.49 22.53 25.59
CA ARG A 374 17.57 23.85 24.95
C ARG A 374 17.47 25.01 25.94
N GLY A 375 17.05 24.74 27.18
CA GLY A 375 16.90 25.74 28.22
C GLY A 375 15.69 26.65 27.99
N MET A 376 14.59 26.08 27.51
CA MET A 376 13.33 26.80 27.25
C MET A 376 12.69 27.23 28.58
N GLN A 377 12.25 28.49 28.66
CA GLN A 377 11.57 29.01 29.86
C GLN A 377 10.11 28.54 29.93
N ASN A 378 9.91 27.28 30.31
CA ASN A 378 8.59 26.69 30.52
C ASN A 378 8.27 26.62 32.03
N ILE A 379 7.04 26.99 32.41
CA ILE A 379 6.54 26.88 33.80
C ILE A 379 6.71 25.45 34.32
N ARG A 380 6.39 24.46 33.48
CA ARG A 380 6.51 23.04 33.83
C ARG A 380 7.95 22.63 34.14
N VAL A 381 8.94 23.21 33.45
CA VAL A 381 10.36 22.93 33.72
C VAL A 381 10.80 23.50 35.08
N ARG A 382 10.31 24.70 35.43
CA ARG A 382 10.57 25.33 36.74
C ARG A 382 9.86 24.61 37.89
N ASP A 383 8.61 24.19 37.70
CA ASP A 383 7.83 23.49 38.73
C ASP A 383 8.46 22.14 39.10
N ASN A 384 9.07 21.45 38.13
CA ASN A 384 9.83 20.23 38.37
C ASN A 384 11.27 20.49 38.85
N GLY A 385 11.70 21.76 38.98
CA GLY A 385 13.06 22.14 39.37
C GLY A 385 14.14 21.77 38.34
N HIS A 386 13.74 21.49 37.11
CA HIS A 386 14.63 21.03 36.05
C HIS A 386 15.44 22.15 35.41
N ASP A 387 15.08 23.41 35.66
CA ASP A 387 15.85 24.60 35.33
C ASP A 387 17.18 24.69 36.11
N LYS A 388 17.31 23.93 37.20
CA LYS A 388 18.52 23.86 38.04
C LYS A 388 19.45 22.69 37.68
N LEU A 389 19.05 21.83 36.73
CA LEU A 389 19.85 20.68 36.33
C LEU A 389 21.07 21.11 35.52
N SER A 390 22.18 20.40 35.66
CA SER A 390 23.40 20.65 34.87
C SER A 390 23.21 20.45 33.36
N THR A 391 22.14 19.77 32.96
CA THR A 391 21.76 19.53 31.55
C THR A 391 20.79 20.58 31.01
N TYR A 392 20.32 21.52 31.83
CA TYR A 392 19.46 22.60 31.37
C TYR A 392 20.25 23.57 30.49
N GLY A 393 19.82 23.74 29.23
CA GLY A 393 20.49 24.61 28.26
C GLY A 393 21.79 24.03 27.66
N ILE A 394 22.15 22.78 27.93
CA ILE A 394 23.39 22.14 27.43
C ILE A 394 23.39 21.93 25.90
N GLY A 395 22.22 21.99 25.26
CA GLY A 395 22.01 21.90 23.81
C GLY A 395 21.41 23.18 23.23
N ARG A 396 21.57 24.33 23.89
CA ARG A 396 21.01 25.61 23.43
C ARG A 396 21.53 26.04 22.06
N ASP A 397 22.76 25.62 21.73
CA ASP A 397 23.44 25.97 20.48
C ASP A 397 22.82 25.27 19.26
N HIS A 398 21.94 24.30 19.49
CA HIS A 398 21.29 23.48 18.47
C HIS A 398 19.81 23.85 18.31
N SER A 399 19.29 23.62 17.09
CA SER A 399 17.86 23.79 16.81
C SER A 399 17.01 22.78 17.59
N HIS A 400 15.69 22.99 17.62
CA HIS A 400 14.77 21.99 18.15
C HIS A 400 14.83 20.67 17.36
N ASP A 401 15.13 20.75 16.06
CA ASP A 401 15.09 19.63 15.12
C ASP A 401 16.48 18.96 14.92
N TYR A 402 17.51 19.42 15.64
CA TYR A 402 18.84 18.78 15.65
C TYR A 402 18.88 17.76 16.78
#